data_AF-A0A7L7IU35-F1
#
_entry.id   AF-A0A7L7IU35-F1
#
_cell.length_a   1.000
_cell.length_b   1.000
_cell.length_c   1.000
_cell.angle_alpha   90.00
_cell.angle_beta   90.00
_cell.angle_gamma   90.00
#
_symmetry.space_group_name_H-M   'P 1'
#
loop_
_entity.id
_entity.type
_entity.pdbx_description
1 polymer ?
#
loop_
_entity_poly.entity_id
_entity_poly.type
_entity_poly.pdbx_seq_one_letter_code
_entity_poly.pdbx_strand_id
1 'polypeptide(L)'
;MTTKNLIQLIDIPDFRFTNQKPDINYGDVADDCDSKTISTIEAIRHLSESIFKLSENEDNENEKIRNLSAIICDLADLAIATNKISQTAAYLSGVKDGNHGA
;
A
#
# COMPACT_ATOMS: atom_id res chain seq x y z
N MET A 1 -1.60 -21.52 12.87
CA MET A 1 -0.71 -20.94 11.85
C MET A 1 -1.03 -19.45 11.83
N THR A 2 -0.22 -18.62 12.49
CA THR A 2 -0.37 -17.16 12.44
C THR A 2 0.24 -16.69 11.14
N THR A 3 -0.58 -16.48 10.11
CA THR A 3 -0.16 -15.81 8.89
C THR A 3 0.38 -14.45 9.33
N LYS A 4 1.68 -14.20 9.16
CA LYS A 4 2.24 -12.87 9.38
C LYS A 4 1.45 -11.93 8.46
N ASN A 5 0.81 -10.92 9.05
CA ASN A 5 0.10 -9.92 8.25
C ASN A 5 1.09 -9.34 7.23
N LEU A 6 0.70 -9.18 5.96
CA LEU A 6 1.59 -8.76 4.86
C LEU A 6 2.45 -7.54 5.26
N ILE A 7 1.83 -6.62 6.00
CA ILE A 7 2.42 -5.38 6.55
C ILE A 7 3.64 -5.64 7.45
N GLN A 8 3.69 -6.76 8.16
CA GLN A 8 4.81 -7.15 9.02
C GLN A 8 6.02 -7.67 8.24
N LEU A 9 5.84 -8.06 6.97
CA LEU A 9 6.90 -8.57 6.10
C LEU A 9 7.50 -7.49 5.19
N ILE A 10 6.76 -6.41 4.95
CA ILE A 10 7.19 -5.34 4.05
C ILE A 10 8.11 -4.38 4.79
N ASP A 11 9.34 -4.30 4.30
CA ASP A 11 10.36 -3.36 4.76
C ASP A 11 11.19 -2.92 3.56
N ILE A 12 11.74 -1.70 3.62
CA ILE A 12 12.68 -1.20 2.63
C ILE A 12 14.08 -1.19 3.22
N PRO A 13 15.13 -1.53 2.45
CA PRO A 13 16.49 -1.53 2.98
C PRO A 13 16.87 -0.16 3.56
N ASP A 14 17.30 -0.14 4.81
CA ASP A 14 17.78 1.07 5.48
C ASP A 14 19.31 1.18 5.32
N PHE A 15 19.77 2.19 4.58
CA PHE A 15 21.19 2.43 4.33
C PHE A 15 21.99 2.74 5.61
N ARG A 16 21.33 3.10 6.72
CA ARG A 16 21.99 3.47 7.99
C ARG A 16 22.43 2.26 8.79
N PHE A 17 21.77 1.12 8.60
CA PHE A 17 22.02 -0.11 9.35
C PHE A 17 22.59 -1.23 8.48
N THR A 18 22.90 -0.92 7.22
CA THR A 18 23.49 -1.86 6.28
C THR A 18 24.92 -1.44 5.95
N ASN A 19 25.84 -2.40 5.88
CA ASN A 19 27.20 -2.17 5.36
C ASN A 19 27.21 -1.98 3.83
N GLN A 20 26.05 -2.07 3.21
CA GLN A 20 25.83 -1.84 1.78
C GLN A 20 25.29 -0.42 1.61
N LYS A 21 25.70 0.28 0.56
CA LYS A 21 25.03 1.51 0.13
C LYS A 21 23.99 1.13 -0.92
N PRO A 22 22.74 0.82 -0.53
CA PRO A 22 21.72 0.49 -1.52
C PRO A 22 21.54 1.67 -2.48
N ASP A 23 21.62 1.38 -3.78
CA ASP A 23 21.35 2.35 -4.84
C ASP A 23 19.84 2.51 -5.02
N ILE A 24 19.21 3.08 -3.99
CA ILE A 24 17.78 3.35 -3.94
C ILE A 24 17.59 4.86 -3.96
N ASN A 25 16.78 5.33 -4.91
CA ASN A 25 16.19 6.66 -4.85
C ASN A 25 14.94 6.59 -3.95
N TYR A 26 15.14 6.89 -2.67
CA TYR A 26 14.06 6.83 -1.70
C TYR A 26 12.97 7.88 -1.95
N GLY A 27 13.30 9.02 -2.58
CA GLY A 27 12.32 10.04 -2.97
C GLY A 27 11.35 9.49 -4.03
N ASP A 28 11.88 8.96 -5.13
CA ASP A 28 11.05 8.38 -6.19
C ASP A 28 10.18 7.21 -5.68
N VAL A 29 10.74 6.38 -4.80
CA VAL A 29 9.98 5.28 -4.17
C VAL A 29 8.85 5.82 -3.29
N ALA A 30 9.09 6.91 -2.56
CA ALA A 30 8.07 7.53 -1.72
C ALA A 30 6.90 8.06 -2.55
N ASP A 31 7.19 8.82 -3.60
CA ASP A 31 6.20 9.44 -4.48
C ASP A 31 5.39 8.40 -5.28
N ASP A 32 6.07 7.37 -5.80
CA ASP A 32 5.41 6.27 -6.51
C ASP A 32 4.48 5.47 -5.58
N CYS A 33 4.93 5.16 -4.35
CA CYS A 33 4.10 4.45 -3.39
C CYS A 33 2.95 5.30 -2.83
N ASP A 34 3.13 6.61 -2.70
CA ASP A 34 2.04 7.52 -2.31
C ASP A 34 0.95 7.53 -3.39
N SER A 35 1.34 7.73 -4.65
CA SER A 35 0.43 7.69 -5.81
C SER A 35 -0.33 6.36 -5.90
N LYS A 36 0.37 5.23 -5.72
CA LYS A 36 -0.26 3.90 -5.72
C LYS A 36 -1.19 3.68 -4.53
N THR A 37 -0.88 4.24 -3.36
CA THR A 37 -1.77 4.20 -2.19
C THR A 37 -3.09 4.90 -2.53
N ILE A 38 -3.02 6.10 -3.11
CA ILE A 38 -4.20 6.87 -3.50
C ILE A 38 -5.04 6.08 -4.52
N SER A 39 -4.44 5.61 -5.61
CA SER A 39 -5.16 4.83 -6.63
C SER A 39 -5.79 3.54 -6.08
N THR A 40 -5.14 2.89 -5.11
CA THR A 40 -5.66 1.68 -4.47
C THR A 40 -6.88 2.00 -3.60
N ILE A 41 -6.85 3.11 -2.86
CA ILE A 41 -8.00 3.58 -2.06
C ILE A 41 -9.17 3.97 -2.97
N GLU A 42 -8.92 4.61 -4.11
CA GLU A 42 -9.95 4.92 -5.09
C GLU A 42 -10.59 3.65 -5.66
N ALA A 43 -9.79 2.63 -5.96
CA ALA A 43 -10.30 1.33 -6.40
C ALA A 43 -11.19 0.68 -5.32
N ILE A 44 -10.77 0.67 -4.05
CA ILE A 44 -11.59 0.19 -2.92
C ILE A 44 -12.93 0.91 -2.86
N ARG A 45 -12.93 2.24 -3.02
CA ARG A 45 -14.15 3.05 -3.03
C ARG A 45 -15.08 2.63 -4.18
N HIS A 46 -14.57 2.53 -5.41
CA HIS A 46 -15.38 2.15 -6.56
C HIS A 46 -15.97 0.74 -6.44
N LEU A 47 -15.20 -0.22 -5.89
CA LEU A 47 -15.71 -1.57 -5.64
C LEU A 47 -16.77 -1.58 -4.52
N SER A 48 -16.58 -0.77 -3.48
CA SER A 48 -17.57 -0.63 -2.40
C SER A 48 -18.89 -0.03 -2.91
N GLU A 49 -18.83 1.00 -3.76
CA GLU A 49 -20.01 1.56 -4.43
C GLU A 49 -20.69 0.52 -5.34
N SER A 50 -19.92 -0.35 -5.99
CA SER A 50 -20.45 -1.45 -6.80
C SER A 50 -21.17 -2.49 -5.94
N ILE A 51 -20.59 -2.90 -4.81
CA ILE A 51 -21.24 -3.80 -3.85
C ILE A 51 -22.56 -3.21 -3.34
N PHE A 52 -22.55 -1.92 -2.98
CA PHE A 52 -23.74 -1.24 -2.50
C PHE A 52 -24.88 -1.34 -3.51
N LYS A 53 -24.63 -1.01 -4.79
CA LYS A 53 -25.62 -1.12 -5.87
C LYS A 53 -26.11 -2.56 -6.07
N LEU A 54 -25.20 -3.55 -6.04
CA LEU A 54 -25.57 -4.96 -6.17
C LEU A 54 -26.44 -5.43 -4.98
N SER A 55 -26.25 -4.86 -3.79
CA SER A 55 -27.05 -5.20 -2.61
C SER A 55 -28.45 -4.60 -2.60
N GLU A 56 -28.69 -3.56 -3.40
CA GLU A 56 -30.02 -2.96 -3.59
C GLU A 56 -30.85 -3.71 -4.66
N ASN A 57 -30.21 -4.53 -5.50
CA ASN A 57 -30.91 -5.34 -6.50
C ASN A 57 -31.67 -6.50 -5.85
N GLU A 58 -32.88 -6.79 -6.34
CA GLU A 58 -33.68 -7.94 -5.90
C GLU A 58 -33.13 -9.30 -6.41
N ASP A 59 -32.23 -9.26 -7.39
CA ASP A 59 -31.54 -10.43 -7.91
C ASP A 59 -30.50 -10.96 -6.90
N ASN A 60 -30.42 -12.28 -6.74
CA ASN A 60 -29.46 -12.92 -5.85
C ASN A 60 -28.03 -12.86 -6.43
N GLU A 61 -27.33 -11.75 -6.22
CA GLU A 61 -25.95 -11.51 -6.67
C GLU A 61 -24.89 -11.74 -5.57
N ASN A 62 -25.23 -12.53 -4.55
CA ASN A 62 -24.40 -12.76 -3.36
C ASN A 62 -22.98 -13.26 -3.67
N GLU A 63 -22.81 -14.06 -4.73
CA GLU A 63 -21.48 -14.51 -5.15
C GLU A 63 -20.60 -13.36 -5.65
N LYS A 64 -21.16 -12.44 -6.44
CA LYS A 64 -20.44 -11.26 -6.92
C LYS A 64 -20.08 -10.34 -5.76
N ILE A 65 -21.03 -10.10 -4.85
CA ILE A 65 -20.80 -9.31 -3.64
C ILE A 65 -19.63 -9.90 -2.84
N ARG A 66 -19.65 -11.20 -2.57
CA ARG A 66 -18.58 -11.89 -1.84
C ARG A 66 -17.23 -11.77 -2.55
N ASN A 67 -17.20 -11.93 -3.87
CA ASN A 67 -15.96 -11.81 -4.65
C ASN A 67 -15.39 -10.38 -4.59
N LEU A 68 -16.24 -9.37 -4.76
CA LEU A 68 -15.83 -7.97 -4.66
C LEU A 68 -15.36 -7.61 -3.24
N SER A 69 -16.03 -8.12 -2.20
CA SER A 69 -15.59 -7.92 -0.82
C SER A 69 -14.22 -8.53 -0.56
N ALA A 70 -13.93 -9.72 -1.08
CA ALA A 70 -12.61 -10.34 -0.96
C ALA A 70 -11.52 -9.49 -1.63
N ILE A 71 -11.79 -9.00 -2.85
CA ILE A 71 -10.86 -8.10 -3.57
C ILE A 71 -10.61 -6.81 -2.78
N ILE A 72 -11.64 -6.22 -2.16
CA ILE A 72 -11.47 -5.04 -1.30
C ILE A 72 -10.54 -5.32 -0.12
N CYS A 73 -10.64 -6.49 0.52
CA CYS A 73 -9.72 -6.86 1.59
C CYS A 73 -8.27 -6.92 1.10
N ASP A 74 -8.02 -7.55 -0.05
CA ASP A 74 -6.68 -7.63 -0.64
C ASP A 74 -6.13 -6.23 -1.02
N LEU A 75 -6.97 -5.37 -1.58
CA LEU A 75 -6.61 -3.99 -1.90
C LEU A 75 -6.34 -3.16 -0.63
N ALA A 76 -7.05 -3.41 0.47
CA ALA A 76 -6.82 -2.71 1.73
C ALA A 76 -5.43 -3.06 2.29
N ASP A 77 -5.05 -4.34 2.25
CA ASP A 77 -3.69 -4.77 2.63
C ASP A 77 -2.63 -4.13 1.74
N LEU A 78 -2.90 -4.02 0.43
CA LEU A 78 -2.00 -3.36 -0.51
C LEU A 78 -1.87 -1.85 -0.22
N ALA A 79 -2.97 -1.16 0.06
CA ALA A 79 -2.94 0.27 0.40
C ALA A 79 -2.14 0.54 1.68
N ILE A 80 -2.29 -0.31 2.70
CA ILE A 80 -1.52 -0.18 3.94
C ILE A 80 -0.03 -0.44 3.67
N ALA A 81 0.28 -1.45 2.86
CA ALA A 81 1.63 -1.78 2.44
C ALA A 81 2.33 -0.64 1.71
N THR A 82 1.70 -0.09 0.67
CA THR A 82 2.26 1.02 -0.12
C THR A 82 2.40 2.28 0.73
N ASN A 83 1.44 2.58 1.61
CA ASN A 83 1.55 3.70 2.54
C ASN A 83 2.75 3.54 3.48
N LYS A 84 2.94 2.35 4.06
CA LYS A 84 4.09 2.07 4.94
C LYS A 84 5.43 2.27 4.21
N ILE A 85 5.52 1.79 2.97
CA ILE A 85 6.72 1.98 2.13
C ILE A 85 6.94 3.47 1.87
N SER A 86 5.89 4.19 1.45
CA SER A 86 5.99 5.63 1.15
C SER A 86 6.51 6.42 2.34
N GLN A 87 5.93 6.22 3.53
CA GLN A 87 6.35 6.92 4.75
C GLN A 87 7.80 6.60 5.15
N THR A 88 8.19 5.33 5.02
CA THR A 88 9.56 4.91 5.36
C THR A 88 10.56 5.47 4.35
N ALA A 89 10.22 5.45 3.05
CA ALA A 89 11.06 5.95 1.98
C ALA A 89 11.22 7.49 2.07
N ALA A 90 10.14 8.22 2.32
CA ALA A 90 10.18 9.67 2.53
C ALA A 90 11.13 10.04 3.68
N TYR A 91 11.02 9.31 4.80
CA TYR A 91 11.92 9.49 5.93
C TYR A 91 13.40 9.20 5.57
N LEU A 92 13.68 8.08 4.91
CA LEU A 92 15.04 7.73 4.49
C LEU A 92 15.61 8.71 3.46
N SER A 93 14.78 9.23 2.55
CA SER A 93 15.18 10.29 1.61
C SER A 93 15.62 11.54 2.37
N GLY A 94 14.80 12.02 3.31
CA GLY A 94 15.13 13.19 4.12
C GLY A 94 16.42 13.02 4.95
N VAL A 95 16.65 11.82 5.50
CA VAL A 95 17.91 11.53 6.22
C VAL A 95 19.11 11.47 5.26
N LYS A 96 18.94 10.92 4.06
CA LYS A 96 20.00 10.86 3.05
C LYS A 96 20.37 12.27 2.58
N ASP A 97 19.39 13.12 2.29
CA ASP A 97 19.63 14.50 1.86
C ASP A 97 20.25 15.34 2.98
N GLY A 98 19.78 15.19 4.23
CA GLY A 98 20.35 15.87 5.39
C GLY A 98 21.81 15.49 5.68
N ASN A 99 22.23 14.26 5.37
CA ASN A 99 23.62 13.83 5.50
C ASN A 99 24.55 14.36 4.39
N HIS A 100 24.01 14.86 3.27
CA HIS A 100 24.79 15.49 2.19
C HIS A 100 24.76 17.02 2.25
N GLY A 101 24.05 17.61 3.23
CA GLY A 101 24.03 19.04 3.49
C GLY A 101 24.90 19.44 4.68
N ALA A 102 26.21 19.53 4.46
CA ALA A 102 27.18 20.30 5.28
C ALA A 102 28.39 20.68 4.42
#